data_AF-A0A956HQE8-F1
#
_entry.id   AF-A0A956HQE8-F1
#
_cell.length_a   1.000
_cell.length_b   1.000
_cell.length_c   1.000
_cell.angle_alpha   90.00
_cell.angle_beta   90.00
_cell.angle_gamma   90.00
#
_symmetry.space_group_name_H-M   'P 1'
#
loop_
_entity.id
_entity.type
_entity.pdbx_description
1 polymer ?
#
loop_
_entity_poly.entity_id
_entity_poly.type
_entity_poly.pdbx_seq_one_letter_code
_entity_poly.pdbx_strand_id
1 'polypeptide(L)'
;MSSGRPAPDCAALLAAAQLLARDGHGLAEAPNDELESRIDYVLFGRKRGWAELEAGETTEIDLRDLLIAHFDYECADRSGRSWEQLPAAVREAVITAIDGALYGRAAGS
;
A
#
# COMPACT_ATOMS: atom_id res chain seq x y z
N MET A 1 26.42 -2.53 3.47
CA MET A 1 25.97 -3.80 2.87
C MET A 1 24.64 -3.48 2.21
N SER A 2 24.54 -3.49 0.87
CA SER A 2 23.25 -3.35 0.20
C SER A 2 22.45 -4.62 0.45
N SER A 3 21.32 -4.51 1.15
CA SER A 3 20.29 -5.54 1.19
C SER A 3 19.89 -5.88 -0.25
N GLY A 4 20.10 -7.11 -0.69
CA GLY A 4 19.77 -7.57 -2.06
C GLY A 4 18.27 -7.70 -2.32
N ARG A 5 17.44 -6.83 -1.73
CA ARG A 5 15.99 -6.82 -1.89
C ARG A 5 15.65 -6.13 -3.21
N PRO A 6 14.76 -6.69 -4.06
CA PRO A 6 14.33 -6.00 -5.27
C PRO A 6 13.62 -4.69 -4.92
N ALA A 7 13.76 -3.69 -5.78
CA ALA A 7 13.02 -2.44 -5.63
C ALA A 7 11.50 -2.71 -5.67
N PRO A 8 10.70 -1.94 -4.93
CA PRO A 8 9.25 -2.12 -4.90
C PRO A 8 8.62 -1.76 -6.24
N ASP A 9 7.62 -2.53 -6.68
CA ASP A 9 6.86 -2.28 -7.90
C ASP A 9 5.78 -1.22 -7.64
N CYS A 10 6.09 0.02 -7.99
CA CYS A 10 5.19 1.16 -7.77
C CYS A 10 3.92 1.09 -8.63
N ALA A 11 3.96 0.46 -9.80
CA ALA A 11 2.78 0.28 -10.64
C ALA A 11 1.83 -0.76 -10.03
N ALA A 12 2.37 -1.86 -9.51
CA ALA A 12 1.58 -2.85 -8.79
C ALA A 12 1.03 -2.30 -7.46
N LEU A 13 1.77 -1.44 -6.75
CA LEU A 13 1.27 -0.73 -5.58
C LEU A 13 0.09 0.18 -5.91
N LEU A 14 0.18 0.93 -7.02
CA LEU A 14 -0.94 1.76 -7.48
C LEU A 14 -2.16 0.89 -7.81
N ALA A 15 -1.97 -0.26 -8.47
CA ALA A 15 -3.05 -1.19 -8.74
C ALA A 15 -3.70 -1.73 -7.45
N ALA A 16 -2.92 -2.00 -6.41
CA ALA A 16 -3.43 -2.40 -5.10
C ALA A 16 -4.23 -1.28 -4.42
N ALA A 17 -3.75 -0.03 -4.52
CA ALA A 17 -4.46 1.14 -4.01
C ALA A 17 -5.77 1.41 -4.77
N GLN A 18 -5.79 1.19 -6.09
CA GLN A 18 -6.99 1.27 -6.92
C GLN A 18 -8.01 0.19 -6.55
N LEU A 19 -7.55 -1.02 -6.23
CA LEU A 19 -8.41 -2.08 -5.71
C LEU A 19 -9.05 -1.66 -4.39
N LEU A 20 -8.29 -1.09 -3.45
CA LEU A 20 -8.83 -0.53 -2.21
C LEU A 20 -9.90 0.53 -2.48
N ALA A 21 -9.60 1.51 -3.35
CA ALA A 21 -10.52 2.59 -3.69
C ALA A 21 -11.85 2.08 -4.26
N ARG A 22 -11.80 1.11 -5.18
CA ARG A 22 -12.99 0.59 -5.88
C ARG A 22 -13.74 -0.42 -5.03
N ASP A 23 -13.07 -1.46 -4.58
CA ASP A 23 -13.71 -2.64 -3.97
C ASP A 23 -13.93 -2.45 -2.47
N GLY A 24 -13.08 -1.64 -1.81
CA GLY A 24 -13.27 -1.26 -0.41
C GLY A 24 -14.16 -0.04 -0.26
N HIS A 25 -13.72 1.08 -0.84
CA HIS A 25 -14.36 2.38 -0.64
C HIS A 25 -15.52 2.66 -1.59
N GLY A 26 -15.74 1.82 -2.61
CA GLY A 26 -16.87 1.97 -3.54
C GLY A 26 -16.75 3.19 -4.45
N LEU A 27 -15.54 3.69 -4.67
CA LEU A 27 -15.29 4.85 -5.52
C LEU A 27 -15.39 4.45 -6.98
N ALA A 28 -16.20 5.17 -7.75
CA ALA A 28 -16.34 4.95 -9.19
C ALA A 28 -15.01 5.21 -9.92
N GLU A 29 -14.26 6.21 -9.46
CA GLU A 29 -12.93 6.55 -9.93
C GLU A 29 -11.97 6.65 -8.74
N ALA A 30 -10.80 6.04 -8.87
CA ALA A 30 -9.76 6.11 -7.85
C ALA A 30 -9.01 7.44 -7.96
N PRO A 31 -8.65 8.09 -6.84
CA PRO A 31 -7.85 9.32 -6.84
C PRO A 31 -6.37 9.01 -7.13
N ASN A 32 -6.07 8.67 -8.38
CA ASN A 32 -4.77 8.10 -8.77
C ASN A 32 -3.59 9.03 -8.46
N ASP A 33 -3.72 10.32 -8.74
CA ASP A 33 -2.63 11.29 -8.52
C ASP A 33 -2.25 11.37 -7.03
N GLU A 34 -3.26 11.37 -6.14
CA GLU A 34 -3.06 11.35 -4.70
C GLU A 34 -2.48 10.02 -4.23
N LEU A 35 -2.96 8.89 -4.75
CA LEU A 35 -2.45 7.56 -4.40
C LEU A 35 -0.99 7.38 -4.84
N GLU A 36 -0.63 7.83 -6.04
CA GLU A 36 0.76 7.86 -6.51
C GLU A 36 1.63 8.75 -5.62
N SER A 37 1.13 9.94 -5.24
CA SER A 37 1.83 10.81 -4.30
C SER A 37 2.02 10.15 -2.93
N ARG A 38 1.07 9.33 -2.47
CA ARG A 38 1.22 8.56 -1.21
C ARG A 38 2.24 7.44 -1.32
N ILE A 39 2.33 6.75 -2.46
CA ILE A 39 3.39 5.76 -2.71
C ILE A 39 4.76 6.43 -2.58
N ASP A 40 4.97 7.54 -3.30
CA ASP A 40 6.24 8.28 -3.23
C ASP A 40 6.52 8.78 -1.81
N TYR A 41 5.56 9.46 -1.18
CA TYR A 41 5.68 10.01 0.16
C TYR A 41 6.09 8.96 1.21
N VAL A 42 5.51 7.76 1.14
CA VAL A 42 5.77 6.67 2.08
C VAL A 42 7.10 5.99 1.79
N LEU A 43 7.35 5.58 0.54
CA LEU A 43 8.51 4.76 0.22
C LEU A 43 9.81 5.56 0.16
N PHE A 44 9.78 6.71 -0.53
CA PHE A 44 11.00 7.41 -0.96
C PHE A 44 11.07 8.85 -0.44
N GLY A 45 9.92 9.46 -0.18
CA GLY A 45 9.79 10.82 0.30
C GLY A 45 9.99 10.93 1.80
N ARG A 46 9.09 11.66 2.47
CA ARG A 46 9.27 12.08 3.86
C ARG A 46 9.40 10.92 4.85
N LYS A 47 8.68 9.81 4.62
CA LYS A 47 8.71 8.66 5.53
C LYS A 47 9.90 7.75 5.30
N ARG A 48 10.52 7.78 4.12
CA ARG A 48 11.69 6.97 3.76
C ARG A 48 11.52 5.48 4.11
N GLY A 49 10.29 4.96 4.08
CA GLY A 49 9.95 3.65 4.65
C GLY A 49 10.71 2.50 3.99
N TRP A 50 11.03 2.62 2.69
CA TRP A 50 11.85 1.62 2.01
C TRP A 50 13.29 1.58 2.55
N ALA A 51 13.91 2.75 2.71
CA ALA A 51 15.28 2.84 3.24
C ALA A 51 15.34 2.42 4.72
N GLU A 52 14.31 2.72 5.51
CA GLU A 52 14.19 2.26 6.90
C GLU A 52 14.06 0.74 6.97
N LEU A 53 13.33 0.12 6.04
CA LEU A 53 13.21 -1.33 5.96
C LEU A 53 14.55 -1.98 5.58
N GLU A 54 15.27 -1.42 4.61
CA GLU A 54 16.60 -1.88 4.22
C GLU A 54 17.63 -1.77 5.34
N ALA A 55 17.49 -0.75 6.19
CA ALA A 55 18.33 -0.56 7.37
C ALA A 55 17.94 -1.46 8.56
N GLY A 56 16.77 -2.11 8.51
CA GLY A 56 16.23 -2.93 9.60
C GLY A 56 15.62 -2.11 10.75
N GLU A 57 15.31 -0.84 10.50
CA GLU A 57 14.71 0.10 11.46
C GLU A 57 13.18 0.01 11.51
N THR A 58 12.57 -0.61 10.48
CA THR A 58 11.15 -0.94 10.42
C THR A 58 10.96 -2.36 9.90
N THR A 59 9.78 -2.94 10.11
CA THR A 59 9.46 -4.29 9.62
C THR A 59 8.67 -4.26 8.31
N GLU A 60 8.62 -5.42 7.62
CA GLU A 60 7.78 -5.56 6.41
C GLU A 60 6.30 -5.27 6.70
N ILE A 61 5.84 -5.64 7.90
CA ILE A 61 4.47 -5.41 8.37
C ILE A 61 4.23 -3.92 8.59
N ASP A 62 5.15 -3.24 9.30
CA ASP A 62 5.01 -1.81 9.59
C ASP A 62 4.97 -0.96 8.32
N LEU A 63 5.83 -1.27 7.33
CA LEU A 63 5.85 -0.55 6.06
C LEU A 63 4.54 -0.77 5.27
N ARG A 64 4.04 -2.01 5.22
CA ARG A 64 2.76 -2.31 4.57
C ARG A 64 1.62 -1.55 5.26
N ASP A 65 1.55 -1.63 6.58
CA ASP A 65 0.44 -1.04 7.34
C ASP A 65 0.48 0.50 7.22
N LEU A 66 1.67 1.10 7.13
CA LEU A 66 1.83 2.53 6.82
C LEU A 66 1.30 2.89 5.43
N LEU A 67 1.59 2.09 4.40
CA LEU A 67 1.03 2.29 3.06
C LEU A 67 -0.50 2.18 3.06
N ILE A 68 -1.05 1.14 3.70
CA ILE A 68 -2.50 0.95 3.83
C ILE A 68 -3.14 2.16 4.50
N ALA A 69 -2.58 2.65 5.61
CA ALA A 69 -3.11 3.81 6.32
C ALA A 69 -3.14 5.07 5.43
N HIS A 70 -2.12 5.26 4.59
CA HIS A 70 -2.08 6.40 3.67
C HIS A 70 -3.04 6.26 2.49
N PHE A 71 -3.23 5.05 1.95
CA PHE A 71 -4.23 4.81 0.90
C PHE A 71 -5.66 4.92 1.44
N ASP A 72 -5.91 4.33 2.62
CA ASP A 72 -7.20 4.42 3.31
C ASP A 72 -7.56 5.87 3.59
N TYR A 73 -6.61 6.69 4.06
CA TYR A 73 -6.86 8.12 4.27
C TYR A 73 -7.37 8.84 3.01
N GLU A 74 -6.73 8.65 1.86
CA GLU A 74 -7.15 9.27 0.61
C GLU A 74 -8.52 8.78 0.12
N CYS A 75 -8.84 7.51 0.36
CA CYS A 75 -10.10 6.92 -0.08
C CYS A 75 -11.23 7.24 0.90
N ALA A 76 -10.96 7.27 2.20
CA ALA A 76 -11.91 7.52 3.27
C ALA A 76 -12.44 8.95 3.26
N ASP A 77 -11.60 9.93 2.90
CA ASP A 77 -12.02 11.33 2.72
C ASP A 77 -13.17 11.45 1.70
N ARG A 78 -13.17 10.60 0.68
CA ARG A 78 -14.16 10.60 -0.40
C ARG A 78 -15.35 9.67 -0.14
N SER A 79 -15.14 8.51 0.47
CA SER A 79 -16.20 7.51 0.65
C SER A 79 -16.90 7.53 2.00
N GLY A 80 -16.29 8.17 3.01
CA GLY A 80 -16.76 8.13 4.39
C GLY A 80 -16.61 6.77 5.09
N ARG A 81 -15.93 5.80 4.46
CA ARG A 81 -15.62 4.49 5.04
C ARG A 81 -14.15 4.43 5.44
N SER A 82 -13.86 3.78 6.56
CA SER A 82 -12.49 3.49 6.98
C SER A 82 -12.13 2.02 6.78
N TRP A 83 -10.83 1.74 6.77
CA TRP A 83 -10.25 0.40 6.65
C TRP A 83 -10.94 -0.65 7.51
N GLU A 84 -11.21 -0.35 8.80
CA GLU A 84 -11.82 -1.31 9.73
C GLU A 84 -13.27 -1.66 9.41
N GLN A 85 -13.95 -0.86 8.58
CA GLN A 85 -15.31 -1.12 8.14
C GLN A 85 -15.35 -1.95 6.85
N LEU A 86 -14.21 -2.17 6.20
CA LEU A 86 -14.14 -2.88 4.93
C LEU A 86 -14.30 -4.39 5.14
N PRO A 87 -14.90 -5.11 4.15
CA PRO A 87 -15.00 -6.56 4.21
C PRO A 87 -13.62 -7.21 4.38
N ALA A 88 -13.52 -8.25 5.22
CA ALA A 88 -12.27 -8.96 5.48
C ALA A 88 -11.59 -9.47 4.20
N ALA A 89 -12.36 -10.02 3.26
CA ALA A 89 -11.84 -10.50 1.98
C ALA A 89 -11.19 -9.38 1.14
N VAL A 90 -11.74 -8.15 1.18
CA VAL A 90 -11.14 -7.00 0.48
C VAL A 90 -9.83 -6.61 1.16
N ARG A 91 -9.81 -6.55 2.51
CA ARG A 91 -8.60 -6.25 3.27
C ARG A 91 -7.47 -7.24 2.99
N GLU A 92 -7.78 -8.53 2.98
CA GLU A 92 -6.84 -9.61 2.66
C GLU A 92 -6.31 -9.50 1.23
N ALA A 93 -7.17 -9.18 0.25
CA ALA A 93 -6.76 -8.98 -1.13
C ALA A 93 -5.80 -7.78 -1.28
N VAL A 94 -6.10 -6.65 -0.62
CA VAL A 94 -5.23 -5.46 -0.62
C VAL A 94 -3.89 -5.76 0.04
N ILE A 95 -3.88 -6.38 1.22
CA ILE A 95 -2.65 -6.79 1.93
C ILE A 95 -1.78 -7.67 1.02
N THR A 96 -2.39 -8.68 0.41
CA THR A 96 -1.71 -9.62 -0.48
C THR A 96 -1.10 -8.90 -1.70
N ALA A 97 -1.85 -7.98 -2.31
CA ALA A 97 -1.37 -7.21 -3.45
C ALA A 97 -0.20 -6.29 -3.08
N ILE A 98 -0.27 -5.62 -1.92
CA ILE A 98 0.81 -4.76 -1.43
C ILE A 98 2.06 -5.59 -1.10
N ASP A 99 1.92 -6.71 -0.38
CA ASP A 99 3.06 -7.58 -0.05
C ASP A 99 3.73 -8.14 -1.31
N GLY A 100 2.94 -8.49 -2.33
CA GLY A 100 3.46 -8.90 -3.63
C GLY A 100 4.23 -7.79 -4.33
N ALA A 101 3.70 -6.57 -4.32
CA ALA A 101 4.33 -5.41 -4.95
C ALA A 101 5.60 -4.93 -4.22
N LEU A 102 5.64 -5.02 -2.89
CA LEU A 102 6.81 -4.63 -2.09
C LEU A 102 7.90 -5.70 -2.08
N TYR A 103 7.54 -6.97 -2.00
CA TYR A 103 8.48 -8.03 -1.62
C TYR A 103 8.62 -9.14 -2.66
N GLY A 104 7.90 -9.08 -3.78
CA GLY A 104 7.97 -10.07 -4.86
C GLY A 104 7.46 -11.45 -4.45
N ARG A 105 6.66 -11.55 -3.39
CA ARG A 105 6.05 -12.81 -2.95
C ARG A 105 4.71 -12.97 -3.67
N ALA A 106 4.57 -14.03 -4.47
CA ALA A 106 3.25 -14.39 -4.98
C ALA A 106 2.31 -14.70 -3.79
N ALA A 107 1.04 -14.32 -3.91
CA ALA A 107 -0.01 -14.82 -3.02
C ALA A 107 0.13 -16.34 -2.88
N GLY A 108 0.24 -16.83 -1.64
CA GLY A 108 0.79 -18.13 -1.27
C GLY A 108 0.62 -19.28 -2.28
N SER A 109 1.72 -19.97 -2.53
CA SER A 109 1.74 -21.39 -2.92
C SER A 109 1.16 -22.27 -1.82
#